data_AF-A0AAV7JRU2-F1
#
_entry.id   AF-A0AAV7JRU2-F1
#
_cell.length_a   1.000
_cell.length_b   1.000
_cell.length_c   1.000
_cell.angle_alpha   90.00
_cell.angle_beta   90.00
_cell.angle_gamma   90.00
#
_symmetry.space_group_name_H-M   'P 1'
#
loop_
_entity.id
_entity.type
_entity.pdbx_description
1 polymer ?
#
loop_
_entity_poly.entity_id
_entity_poly.type
_entity_poly.pdbx_seq_one_letter_code
_entity_poly.pdbx_strand_id
1 'polypeptide(L)'
;MDPMCMKQKDITTSLNISQGAVSKTLKRIRNKDFEGDLRSRKRSGRPLEITPRTDARIKRIVQDDPTMSSVDIVSELNLTEKISARTIRHHLMIKLNFKAVKPAKSLSFLLKICETALTSVKNTKRGHLKNG
;
A
#
# COMPACT_ATOMS: atom_id res chain seq x y z
N MET A 1 -28.34 5.47 -47.52
CA MET A 1 -28.78 5.94 -46.18
C MET A 1 -27.61 6.71 -45.61
N ASP A 2 -27.58 8.02 -45.84
CA ASP A 2 -26.54 8.86 -45.27
C ASP A 2 -26.70 8.90 -43.75
N PRO A 3 -25.68 8.54 -42.94
CA PRO A 3 -25.79 8.49 -41.49
C PRO A 3 -25.86 9.90 -40.83
N MET A 4 -26.04 10.96 -41.61
CA MET A 4 -25.79 12.34 -41.20
C MET A 4 -26.92 13.03 -40.42
N CYS A 5 -28.03 12.37 -40.10
CA CYS A 5 -29.12 13.06 -39.39
C CYS A 5 -29.92 12.24 -38.36
N MET A 6 -29.32 11.24 -37.70
CA MET A 6 -30.00 10.60 -36.55
C MET A 6 -30.21 11.64 -35.44
N LYS A 7 -31.47 11.81 -35.01
CA LYS A 7 -31.78 12.69 -33.87
C LYS A 7 -31.31 11.99 -32.60
N GLN A 8 -31.02 12.77 -31.55
CA GLN A 8 -30.61 12.22 -30.27
C GLN A 8 -31.62 11.20 -29.72
N LYS A 9 -32.92 11.41 -29.97
CA LYS A 9 -33.99 10.47 -29.59
C LYS A 9 -33.83 9.10 -30.27
N ASP A 10 -33.47 9.09 -31.55
CA ASP A 10 -33.30 7.85 -32.32
C ASP A 10 -32.08 7.07 -31.80
N ILE A 11 -31.02 7.79 -31.41
CA ILE A 11 -29.83 7.20 -30.77
C ILE A 11 -30.18 6.61 -29.40
N THR A 12 -30.98 7.30 -28.58
CA THR A 12 -31.38 6.78 -27.27
C THR A 12 -32.21 5.50 -27.39
N THR A 13 -33.14 5.44 -28.34
CA THR A 13 -34.02 4.28 -28.53
C THR A 13 -33.27 3.10 -29.15
N SER A 14 -32.41 3.34 -30.14
CA SER A 14 -31.63 2.28 -30.79
C SER A 14 -30.56 1.66 -29.90
N LEU A 15 -29.90 2.47 -29.06
CA LEU A 15 -28.82 2.00 -28.18
C LEU A 15 -29.29 1.70 -26.74
N ASN A 16 -30.54 2.01 -26.41
CA ASN A 16 -31.10 1.91 -25.05
C ASN A 16 -30.24 2.65 -24.00
N ILE A 17 -29.86 3.90 -24.30
CA ILE A 17 -29.01 4.75 -23.46
C ILE A 17 -29.80 6.01 -23.08
N SER A 18 -29.55 6.56 -21.89
CA SER A 18 -30.19 7.81 -21.46
C SER A 18 -29.83 9.00 -22.37
N GLN A 19 -30.79 9.88 -22.61
CA GLN A 19 -30.60 11.10 -23.42
C GLN A 19 -29.46 11.99 -22.88
N GLY A 20 -29.29 12.04 -21.55
CA GLY A 20 -28.20 12.77 -20.92
C GLY A 20 -26.82 12.22 -21.29
N ALA A 21 -26.66 10.89 -21.37
CA ALA A 21 -25.41 10.26 -21.77
C ALA A 21 -25.11 10.50 -23.26
N VAL A 22 -26.11 10.39 -24.14
CA VAL A 22 -25.97 10.71 -25.58
C VAL A 22 -25.54 12.17 -25.77
N SER A 23 -26.23 13.11 -25.11
CA SER A 23 -25.92 14.55 -25.19
C SER A 23 -24.51 14.87 -24.71
N LYS A 24 -24.07 14.30 -23.57
CA LYS A 24 -22.71 14.47 -23.04
C LYS A 24 -21.65 13.93 -24.02
N THR A 25 -21.91 12.78 -24.63
CA THR A 25 -20.99 12.14 -25.59
C THR A 25 -20.85 12.96 -26.86
N LEU A 26 -21.97 13.40 -27.46
CA LEU A 26 -21.96 14.27 -28.66
C LEU A 26 -21.33 15.64 -28.41
N LYS A 27 -21.49 16.22 -27.21
CA LYS A 27 -20.78 17.44 -26.81
C LYS A 27 -19.27 17.21 -26.73
N ARG A 28 -18.84 16.05 -26.22
CA ARG A 28 -17.43 15.69 -26.10
C ARG A 28 -16.77 15.45 -27.45
N ILE A 29 -17.44 14.74 -28.36
CA ILE A 29 -16.97 14.51 -29.74
C ILE A 29 -16.73 15.84 -30.47
N ARG A 30 -17.63 16.82 -30.29
CA ARG A 30 -17.52 18.14 -30.92
C ARG A 30 -16.51 19.06 -30.25
N ASN A 31 -16.05 18.73 -29.04
CA ASN A 31 -15.06 19.54 -28.37
C ASN A 31 -13.67 19.26 -28.96
N LYS A 32 -13.08 20.28 -29.60
CA LYS A 32 -11.77 20.21 -30.26
C LYS A 32 -10.64 19.93 -29.28
N ASP A 33 -10.80 20.30 -28.01
CA ASP A 33 -9.79 20.08 -26.96
C ASP A 33 -9.58 18.60 -26.61
N PHE A 34 -10.50 17.72 -27.01
CA PHE A 34 -10.50 16.31 -26.65
C PHE A 34 -10.15 15.36 -27.80
N GLU A 35 -9.83 15.85 -29.01
CA GLU A 35 -9.43 15.03 -30.18
C GLU A 35 -10.29 13.77 -30.42
N GLY A 36 -11.57 13.80 -30.06
CA GLY A 36 -12.45 12.62 -30.17
C GLY A 36 -12.21 11.52 -29.12
N ASP A 37 -11.50 11.78 -28.02
CA ASP A 37 -11.34 10.81 -26.93
C ASP A 37 -12.67 10.58 -26.19
N LEU A 38 -13.27 9.43 -26.49
CA LEU A 38 -14.51 8.96 -25.87
C LEU A 38 -14.30 8.30 -24.50
N ARG A 39 -13.06 8.07 -24.08
CA ARG A 39 -12.76 7.41 -22.80
C ARG A 39 -13.25 8.27 -21.64
N SER A 40 -13.82 7.62 -20.63
CA SER A 40 -14.23 8.31 -19.40
C SER A 40 -13.03 9.00 -18.77
N ARG A 41 -13.22 10.23 -18.27
CA ARG A 41 -12.13 10.95 -17.59
C ARG A 41 -11.80 10.18 -16.30
N LYS A 42 -10.53 9.82 -16.12
CA LYS A 42 -10.06 9.25 -14.86
C LYS A 42 -10.35 10.24 -13.73
N ARG A 43 -11.06 9.78 -12.71
CA ARG A 43 -11.34 10.59 -11.51
C ARG A 43 -10.04 10.74 -10.73
N SER A 44 -9.74 11.95 -10.26
CA SER A 44 -8.69 12.15 -9.27
C SER A 44 -9.09 11.41 -8.00
N GLY A 45 -8.21 10.53 -7.52
CA GLY A 45 -8.37 9.88 -6.23
C GLY A 45 -8.08 10.84 -5.08
N ARG A 46 -8.20 10.33 -3.85
CA ARG A 46 -7.74 11.05 -2.65
C ARG A 46 -6.20 11.21 -2.71
N PRO A 47 -5.66 12.37 -2.30
CA PRO A 47 -4.22 12.54 -2.12
C PRO A 47 -3.65 11.48 -1.18
N LEU A 48 -2.42 11.05 -1.45
CA LEU A 48 -1.71 10.10 -0.59
C LEU A 48 -1.24 10.81 0.69
N GLU A 49 -1.23 10.08 1.80
CA GLU A 49 -0.69 10.57 3.09
C GLU A 49 0.83 10.77 3.04
N ILE A 50 1.53 10.04 2.17
CA ILE A 50 2.98 10.15 2.00
C ILE A 50 3.27 11.08 0.83
N THR A 51 3.82 12.25 1.15
CA THR A 51 4.32 13.20 0.15
C THR A 51 5.67 12.74 -0.43
N PRO A 52 6.09 13.25 -1.61
CA PRO A 52 7.41 12.97 -2.17
C PRO A 52 8.57 13.34 -1.24
N ARG A 53 8.42 14.42 -0.45
CA ARG A 53 9.43 14.84 0.54
C ARG A 53 9.54 13.81 1.67
N THR A 54 8.40 13.34 2.17
CA THR A 54 8.34 12.30 3.19
C THR A 54 8.93 10.99 2.68
N ASP A 55 8.63 10.61 1.44
CA ASP A 55 9.20 9.43 0.77
C ASP A 55 10.74 9.47 0.73
N ALA A 56 11.32 10.60 0.34
CA ALA A 56 12.76 10.79 0.30
C ALA A 56 13.42 10.73 1.68
N ARG A 57 12.68 11.07 2.75
CA ARG A 57 13.17 10.98 4.13
C ARG A 57 13.08 9.56 4.66
N ILE A 58 11.97 8.86 4.41
CA ILE A 58 11.82 7.42 4.72
C ILE A 58 12.95 6.62 4.07
N LYS A 59 13.26 6.88 2.79
CA LYS A 59 14.35 6.21 2.09
C LYS A 59 15.70 6.38 2.77
N ARG A 60 16.03 7.60 3.22
CA ARG A 60 17.29 7.87 3.92
C ARG A 60 17.38 7.13 5.23
N ILE A 61 16.34 7.22 6.07
CA ILE A 61 16.30 6.52 7.37
C ILE A 61 16.54 5.01 7.19
N VAL A 62 15.88 4.39 6.21
CA VAL A 62 16.03 2.94 5.96
C VAL A 62 17.36 2.58 5.29
N GLN A 63 17.98 3.50 4.56
CA GLN A 63 19.33 3.30 4.03
C GLN A 63 20.39 3.37 5.15
N ASP A 64 20.21 4.27 6.11
CA ASP A 64 21.11 4.45 7.24
C ASP A 64 20.97 3.30 8.26
N ASP A 65 19.73 2.88 8.57
CA ASP A 65 19.43 1.69 9.38
C ASP A 65 18.34 0.81 8.73
N PRO A 66 18.75 -0.24 8.01
CA PRO A 66 17.82 -1.18 7.36
C PRO A 66 17.01 -2.05 8.32
N THR A 67 17.38 -2.10 9.61
CA THR A 67 16.70 -2.91 10.64
C THR A 67 15.69 -2.13 11.45
N MET A 68 15.59 -0.81 11.22
CA MET A 68 14.70 0.07 11.95
C MET A 68 13.22 -0.33 11.76
N SER A 69 12.47 -0.33 12.86
CA SER A 69 11.06 -0.73 12.81
C SER A 69 10.20 0.38 12.20
N SER A 70 9.04 0.01 11.63
CA SER A 70 8.09 1.00 11.10
C SER A 70 7.55 1.96 12.17
N VAL A 71 7.58 1.59 13.45
CA VAL A 71 7.15 2.46 14.55
C VAL A 71 8.24 3.49 14.83
N ASP A 72 9.50 3.07 14.85
CA ASP A 72 10.64 3.95 15.09
C ASP A 72 10.81 4.95 13.94
N ILE A 73 10.59 4.51 12.69
CA ILE A 73 10.57 5.40 11.52
C ILE A 73 9.50 6.50 11.66
N VAL A 74 8.31 6.17 12.17
CA VAL A 74 7.26 7.19 12.42
C VAL A 74 7.74 8.21 13.45
N SER A 75 8.33 7.72 14.54
CA SER A 75 8.88 8.58 15.60
C SER A 75 9.98 9.50 15.07
N GLU A 76 10.88 8.99 14.23
CA GLU A 76 12.01 9.76 13.70
C GLU A 76 11.61 10.79 12.64
N LEU A 77 10.59 10.48 11.84
CA LEU A 77 10.04 11.41 10.86
C LEU A 77 9.49 12.68 11.52
N ASN A 78 9.05 12.61 12.79
CA ASN A 78 8.51 13.72 13.57
C ASN A 78 7.54 14.60 12.76
N LEU A 79 6.63 13.96 12.02
CA LEU A 79 5.70 14.66 11.14
C LEU A 79 4.54 15.23 11.93
N THR A 80 4.12 16.42 11.54
CA THR A 80 2.91 17.09 12.07
C THR A 80 1.64 16.32 11.70
N GLU A 81 1.66 15.61 10.57
CA GLU A 81 0.59 14.74 10.11
C GLU A 81 0.84 13.29 10.58
N LYS A 82 -0.17 12.69 11.23
CA LYS A 82 -0.11 11.33 11.78
C LYS A 82 -0.12 10.27 10.67
N ILE A 83 1.04 9.97 10.10
CA ILE A 83 1.23 8.76 9.27
C ILE A 83 1.29 7.55 10.20
N SER A 84 0.44 6.55 9.95
CA SER A 84 0.44 5.33 10.77
C SER A 84 1.65 4.44 10.48
N ALA A 85 2.12 3.68 11.47
CA ALA A 85 3.18 2.69 11.28
C ALA A 85 2.80 1.63 10.22
N ARG A 86 1.50 1.29 10.12
CA ARG A 86 0.97 0.40 9.07
C ARG A 86 1.15 1.01 7.67
N THR A 87 0.89 2.31 7.53
CA THR A 87 1.08 3.04 6.27
C THR A 87 2.56 3.02 5.86
N ILE A 88 3.47 3.31 6.79
CA ILE A 88 4.93 3.22 6.56
C ILE A 88 5.31 1.80 6.11
N ARG A 89 4.90 0.76 6.85
CA ARG A 89 5.20 -0.63 6.52
C ARG A 89 4.71 -1.02 5.12
N HIS A 90 3.47 -0.68 4.80
CA HIS A 90 2.90 -0.93 3.47
C HIS A 90 3.69 -0.20 2.38
N HIS A 91 4.08 1.05 2.62
CA HIS A 91 4.86 1.85 1.68
C HIS A 91 6.25 1.27 1.44
N LEU A 92 6.96 0.87 2.50
CA LEU A 92 8.26 0.21 2.41
C LEU A 92 8.21 -1.08 1.57
N MET A 93 7.20 -1.91 1.81
CA MET A 93 7.06 -3.19 1.12
C MET A 93 6.59 -3.03 -0.33
N ILE A 94 5.56 -2.22 -0.58
CA ILE A 94 4.88 -2.18 -1.88
C ILE A 94 5.47 -1.11 -2.81
N LYS A 95 5.80 0.06 -2.27
CA LYS A 95 6.24 1.20 -3.10
C LYS A 95 7.75 1.26 -3.24
N LEU A 96 8.47 0.97 -2.16
CA LEU A 96 9.93 1.08 -2.13
C LEU A 96 10.65 -0.26 -2.30
N ASN A 97 9.90 -1.37 -2.27
CA ASN A 97 10.41 -2.73 -2.47
C ASN A 97 11.60 -3.08 -1.54
N PHE A 98 11.59 -2.54 -0.32
CA PHE A 98 12.57 -2.92 0.69
C PHE A 98 12.27 -4.33 1.20
N LYS A 99 13.30 -5.19 1.20
CA LYS A 99 13.20 -6.52 1.80
C LYS A 99 13.20 -6.39 3.32
N ALA A 100 12.36 -7.19 3.98
CA ALA A 100 12.38 -7.28 5.43
C ALA A 100 13.73 -7.85 5.89
N VAL A 101 14.48 -7.05 6.65
CA VAL A 101 15.73 -7.48 7.29
C VAL A 101 15.40 -7.92 8.72
N LYS A 102 15.81 -9.13 9.09
CA LYS A 102 15.72 -9.59 10.49
C LYS A 102 16.97 -9.13 11.22
N PRO A 103 16.85 -8.48 12.40
CA PRO A 103 18.02 -8.22 13.21
C PRO A 103 18.69 -9.54 13.60
N ALA A 104 20.02 -9.53 13.67
CA ALA A 104 20.76 -10.68 14.19
C ALA A 104 20.30 -10.97 15.63
N LYS A 105 20.18 -12.25 15.98
CA LYS A 105 19.82 -12.63 17.36
C LYS A 105 20.91 -12.10 18.29
N SER A 106 20.52 -11.34 19.31
CA SER A 106 21.47 -10.87 20.31
C SER A 106 22.06 -12.05 21.09
N LEU A 107 23.31 -11.89 21.54
CA LEU A 107 24.00 -12.86 22.39
C LEU A 107 23.19 -13.16 23.68
N SER A 108 22.51 -12.14 24.22
CA SER A 108 21.62 -12.27 25.38
C SER A 108 20.38 -13.14 25.10
N PHE A 109 19.84 -13.08 23.88
CA PHE A 109 18.72 -13.94 23.47
C PHE A 109 19.16 -15.40 23.31
N LEU A 110 20.35 -15.63 22.74
CA LEU A 110 20.93 -16.97 22.60
C LEU A 110 21.26 -17.58 23.97
N LEU A 111 21.82 -16.81 24.89
CA LEU A 111 22.09 -17.23 26.27
C LEU A 111 20.81 -17.66 26.99
N LYS A 112 19.73 -16.88 26.88
CA LYS A 112 18.42 -17.27 27.44
C LYS A 112 17.87 -18.57 26.86
N ILE A 113 18.08 -18.84 25.57
CA ILE A 113 17.69 -20.12 24.95
C ILE A 113 18.50 -21.28 25.53
N CYS A 114 19.81 -21.10 25.72
CA CYS A 114 20.65 -22.12 26.34
C CYS A 114 20.25 -22.39 27.80
N GLU A 115 19.98 -21.35 28.59
CA GLU A 115 19.55 -21.49 29.98
C GLU A 115 18.20 -22.21 30.12
N THR A 116 17.24 -21.89 29.24
CA THR A 116 15.92 -22.54 29.20
C THR A 116 16.01 -24.00 28.73
N ALA A 117 16.88 -24.30 27.77
CA ALA A 117 17.15 -25.68 27.35
C ALA A 117 17.82 -26.51 28.46
N LEU A 118 18.79 -25.94 29.18
CA LEU A 118 19.48 -26.62 30.28
C LEU A 118 18.57 -26.90 31.47
N THR A 119 17.65 -25.98 31.79
CA THR A 119 16.66 -26.17 32.86
C THR A 119 15.61 -27.21 32.49
N SER A 120 15.20 -27.28 31.22
CA SER A 120 14.29 -28.32 30.73
C SER A 120 14.89 -29.72 30.88
N VAL A 121 16.15 -29.92 30.45
CA VAL A 121 16.86 -31.23 30.58
C VAL A 121 17.05 -31.66 32.03
N LYS A 122 17.33 -30.70 32.94
CA LYS A 122 17.48 -30.99 34.38
C LYS A 122 16.16 -31.45 35.01
N ASN A 123 15.03 -30.92 34.55
CA ASN A 123 13.71 -31.32 35.02
C ASN A 123 13.29 -32.70 34.49
N THR A 124 13.68 -33.07 33.25
CA THR A 124 13.39 -34.40 32.69
C THR A 124 14.14 -35.52 33.43
N LYS A 125 15.40 -35.30 33.84
CA LYS A 125 16.17 -36.28 34.63
C LYS A 125 15.65 -36.48 36.06
N ARG A 126 15.00 -35.48 36.65
CA ARG A 126 14.38 -35.59 38.00
C ARG A 126 13.02 -36.28 38.00
N GLY A 127 12.31 -36.29 36.86
CA GLY A 127 11.04 -37.02 36.72
C GLY A 127 11.18 -38.54 36.59
N HIS A 128 12.37 -39.04 36.23
CA HIS A 128 12.60 -40.47 35.98
C HIS A 128 13.00 -41.29 37.23
N LEU A 129 13.17 -40.65 38.40
CA LEU A 129 13.57 -41.30 39.66
C LEU A 129 12.41 -41.44 40.67
N LYS A 130 11.15 -41.24 40.26
CA LYS A 130 9.98 -41.30 41.16
C LYS A 130 9.05 -42.52 40.98
N ASN A 131 9.39 -43.46 40.08
CA ASN A 131 8.59 -44.66 39.82
C ASN A 131 9.43 -45.95 39.93
N GLY A 132 10.14 -46.14 41.04
CA GLY A 132 10.86 -47.37 41.36
C GLY A 132 10.62 -47.75 42.81
#